data_AF-A0AB39AL37-F1
#
_entry.id   AF-A0AB39AL37-F1
#
_cell.length_a   1.000
_cell.length_b   1.000
_cell.length_c   1.000
_cell.angle_alpha   90.00
_cell.angle_beta   90.00
_cell.angle_gamma   90.00
#
_symmetry.space_group_name_H-M   'P 1'
#
loop_
_entity.id
_entity.type
_entity.pdbx_description
1 polymer ?
#
loop_
_entity_poly.entity_id
_entity_poly.type
_entity_poly.pdbx_seq_one_letter_code
_entity_poly.pdbx_strand_id
1 'polypeptide(L)'
;MNTELKAQCQHHFIRLIKRGVPILAFDCPSCNTQLLTTRPGIDQEWETLSTCWRCDCIFLKMSDHHKVRTQIPPHLNNAKQ
;
A
#
# COMPACT_ATOMS: atom_id res chain seq x y z
N MET A 1 18.67 3.42 -3.24
CA MET A 1 17.34 3.01 -2.76
C MET A 1 17.38 3.01 -1.24
N ASN A 2 16.64 3.90 -0.58
CA ASN A 2 16.75 4.14 0.86
C ASN A 2 16.15 2.95 1.65
N THR A 3 17.00 1.96 1.95
CA THR A 3 16.65 0.69 2.61
C THR A 3 16.11 0.88 4.02
N GLU A 4 16.42 2.00 4.66
CA GLU A 4 16.03 2.28 6.04
C GLU A 4 14.53 2.52 6.18
N LEU A 5 13.93 3.37 5.34
CA LEU A 5 12.49 3.65 5.40
C LEU A 5 11.65 2.40 5.05
N LYS A 6 12.15 1.55 4.15
CA LYS A 6 11.56 0.24 3.88
C LYS A 6 11.54 -0.63 5.13
N ALA A 7 12.67 -0.77 5.82
CA ALA A 7 12.77 -1.56 7.04
C ALA A 7 11.85 -0.99 8.14
N GLN A 8 11.78 0.34 8.27
CA GLN A 8 10.87 1.01 9.19
C GLN A 8 9.39 0.71 8.88
N CYS A 9 9.00 0.72 7.60
CA CYS A 9 7.65 0.35 7.16
C CYS A 9 7.31 -1.11 7.49
N GLN A 10 8.24 -2.04 7.22
CA GLN A 10 8.06 -3.45 7.56
C GLN A 10 7.92 -3.65 9.08
N HIS A 11 8.80 -3.02 9.87
CA HIS A 11 8.71 -3.07 11.34
C HIS A 11 7.42 -2.44 11.88
N HIS A 12 6.92 -1.37 11.26
CA HIS A 12 5.65 -0.76 11.63
C HIS A 12 4.51 -1.78 11.53
N PHE A 13 4.37 -2.48 10.41
CA PHE A 13 3.32 -3.48 10.24
C PHE A 13 3.51 -4.71 11.14
N ILE A 14 4.74 -5.17 11.38
CA ILE A 14 5.02 -6.23 12.37
C ILE A 14 4.49 -5.82 13.76
N ARG A 15 4.71 -4.58 14.18
CA ARG A 15 4.20 -4.08 15.47
C ARG A 15 2.68 -4.01 15.52
N LEU A 16 2.03 -3.59 14.44
CA LEU A 16 0.57 -3.54 14.35
C LEU A 16 -0.05 -4.94 14.42
N ILE A 17 0.50 -5.89 13.67
CA ILE A 17 0.04 -7.29 13.68
C ILE A 17 0.18 -7.89 15.08
N LYS A 18 1.32 -7.69 15.76
CA LYS A 18 1.52 -8.16 17.14
C LYS A 18 0.52 -7.56 18.15
N ARG A 19 -0.02 -6.38 17.85
CA ARG A 19 -1.06 -5.72 18.68
C ARG A 19 -2.48 -6.15 18.31
N GLY A 20 -2.66 -7.09 17.37
CA GLY A 20 -3.96 -7.53 16.90
C GLY A 20 -4.67 -6.49 16.02
N VAL A 21 -3.95 -5.49 15.49
CA VAL A 21 -4.54 -4.52 14.56
C VAL A 21 -4.84 -5.24 13.24
N PRO A 22 -6.08 -5.19 12.72
CA PRO A 22 -6.41 -5.86 11.47
C PRO A 22 -5.71 -5.20 10.27
N ILE A 23 -5.08 -6.02 9.43
CA ILE A 23 -4.29 -5.61 8.26
C ILE A 23 -4.88 -6.26 7.00
N LEU A 24 -4.82 -5.53 5.88
CA LEU A 24 -5.06 -6.07 4.54
C LEU A 24 -3.74 -6.13 3.77
N ALA A 25 -3.55 -7.21 3.02
CA ALA A 25 -2.47 -7.36 2.06
C ALA A 25 -2.99 -7.05 0.64
N PHE A 26 -2.15 -6.44 -0.19
CA PHE A 26 -2.47 -6.12 -1.57
C PHE A 26 -1.20 -6.01 -2.41
N ASP A 27 -1.31 -6.21 -3.72
CA ASP A 27 -0.16 -6.15 -4.60
C ASP A 27 0.03 -4.75 -5.19
N CYS A 28 1.29 -4.32 -5.29
CA CYS A 28 1.65 -3.12 -6.03
C CYS A 28 1.25 -3.30 -7.50
N PRO A 29 0.50 -2.34 -8.10
CA PRO A 29 0.03 -2.47 -9.48
C PRO A 29 1.13 -2.36 -10.54
N SER A 30 2.37 -2.04 -10.16
CA SER A 30 3.52 -1.91 -11.08
C SER A 30 4.49 -3.08 -11.01
N CYS A 31 4.80 -3.58 -9.80
CA CYS A 31 5.84 -4.60 -9.61
C CYS A 31 5.38 -5.86 -8.87
N ASN A 32 4.07 -6.00 -8.60
CA ASN A 32 3.45 -7.15 -7.92
C ASN A 32 4.07 -7.49 -6.56
N THR A 33 4.69 -6.49 -5.91
CA THR A 33 5.19 -6.67 -4.54
C THR A 33 4.03 -6.57 -3.58
N GLN A 34 3.90 -7.54 -2.67
CA GLN A 34 2.89 -7.49 -1.62
C GLN A 34 3.20 -6.35 -0.65
N LEU A 35 2.22 -5.47 -0.48
CA LEU A 35 2.18 -4.34 0.43
C LEU A 35 1.11 -4.58 1.50
N LEU A 36 1.17 -3.80 2.59
CA LEU A 36 0.24 -3.91 3.71
C LEU A 36 -0.41 -2.55 3.97
N THR A 37 -1.64 -2.59 4.50
CA THR A 37 -2.36 -1.41 5.00
C THR A 37 -3.23 -1.82 6.18
N THR A 38 -3.50 -0.92 7.11
CA THR A 38 -4.53 -1.16 8.12
C THR A 38 -5.89 -1.35 7.45
N ARG A 39 -6.72 -2.21 8.02
CA ARG A 39 -8.09 -2.44 7.56
C ARG A 39 -9.00 -1.32 8.08
N PRO A 40 -9.74 -0.62 7.20
CA PRO A 40 -10.81 0.29 7.61
C PRO A 40 -11.86 -0.38 8.50
N GLY A 41 -12.61 0.44 9.25
CA GLY A 41 -13.80 0.00 9.97
C GLY A 41 -14.87 -0.56 9.03
N ILE A 42 -15.83 -1.29 9.59
CA ILE A 42 -17.04 -1.69 8.85
C ILE A 42 -17.74 -0.39 8.42
N ASP A 43 -18.12 -0.30 7.14
CA ASP A 43 -18.72 0.88 6.48
C ASP A 43 -17.79 2.09 6.28
N GLN A 44 -16.47 1.92 6.42
CA GLN A 44 -15.49 2.95 6.06
C GLN A 44 -14.81 2.64 4.72
N GLU A 45 -14.61 3.69 3.91
CA GLU A 45 -13.73 3.66 2.75
C GLU A 45 -12.65 4.73 2.90
N TRP A 46 -11.40 4.39 2.57
CA TRP A 46 -10.28 5.32 2.55
C TRP A 46 -9.73 5.47 1.14
N GLU A 47 -9.69 6.72 0.66
CA GLU A 47 -8.99 7.12 -0.55
C GLU A 47 -7.61 7.66 -0.16
N THR A 48 -6.56 7.08 -0.74
CA THR A 48 -5.18 7.43 -0.39
C THR A 48 -4.27 7.37 -1.61
N LEU A 49 -3.45 8.40 -1.80
CA LEU A 49 -2.29 8.33 -2.68
C LEU A 49 -1.16 7.58 -1.98
N SER A 50 -0.64 6.53 -2.61
CA SER A 50 0.38 5.64 -2.01
C SER A 50 1.57 5.45 -2.93
N THR A 51 2.73 5.15 -2.34
CA THR A 51 3.97 4.83 -3.06
C THR A 51 4.45 3.43 -2.69
N CYS A 52 4.88 2.64 -3.69
CA CYS A 52 5.46 1.33 -3.44
C CYS A 52 6.89 1.44 -2.90
N TRP A 53 7.17 0.93 -1.70
CA TRP A 53 8.53 0.94 -1.13
C TRP A 53 9.56 0.09 -1.90
N ARG A 54 9.14 -0.71 -2.89
CA ARG A 54 10.03 -1.55 -3.72
C ARG A 54 10.36 -0.93 -5.07
N CYS A 55 9.38 -0.35 -5.77
CA CYS A 55 9.57 0.17 -7.14
C CYS A 55 9.30 1.66 -7.27
N ASP A 56 9.01 2.35 -6.17
CA ASP A 56 8.71 3.78 -6.08
C ASP A 56 7.52 4.24 -6.95
N CYS A 57 6.74 3.31 -7.50
CA CYS A 57 5.53 3.63 -8.24
C CYS A 57 4.50 4.29 -7.32
N ILE A 58 3.99 5.43 -7.77
CA ILE A 58 2.89 6.16 -7.16
C ILE A 58 1.58 5.65 -7.75
N PHE A 59 0.61 5.32 -6.91
CA PHE A 59 -0.70 4.81 -7.33
C PHE A 59 -1.81 5.30 -6.39
N LEU A 60 -3.01 5.44 -6.93
CA LEU A 60 -4.25 5.61 -6.17
C LEU A 60 -4.58 4.30 -5.45
N LYS A 61 -4.98 4.39 -4.19
CA LYS A 61 -5.39 3.26 -3.36
C LYS A 61 -6.75 3.55 -2.72
N MET A 62 -7.72 2.69 -2.99
CA MET A 62 -9.02 2.65 -2.32
C MET A 62 -9.07 1.42 -1.42
N SER A 63 -9.29 1.61 -0.12
CA SER A 63 -9.40 0.52 0.85
C SER A 63 -10.77 0.52 1.49
N ASP A 64 -11.42 -0.65 1.55
CA ASP A 64 -12.62 -0.91 2.35
C ASP A 64 -12.33 -1.99 3.41
N HIS A 65 -13.34 -2.42 4.17
CA HIS A 65 -13.18 -3.44 5.19
C HIS A 65 -12.65 -4.80 4.64
N HIS A 66 -12.87 -5.10 3.37
CA HIS A 66 -12.61 -6.41 2.79
C HIS A 66 -11.36 -6.43 1.92
N LYS A 67 -11.11 -5.36 1.17
CA LYS A 67 -10.09 -5.36 0.12
C LYS A 67 -9.48 -3.99 -0.13
N VAL A 68 -8.40 -4.02 -0.90
CA VAL A 68 -7.72 -2.85 -1.44
C VAL A 68 -7.80 -2.92 -2.96
N ARG A 69 -8.13 -1.79 -3.58
CA ARG A 69 -8.10 -1.59 -5.03
C ARG A 69 -7.05 -0.54 -5.34
N THR A 70 -6.22 -0.77 -6.36
CA THR A 70 -5.15 0.15 -6.75
C THR A 70 -5.22 0.48 -8.23
N GLN A 71 -4.79 1.69 -8.57
CA GLN A 71 -4.67 2.13 -9.95
C GLN A 71 -3.48 3.09 -10.10
N ILE A 72 -2.63 2.84 -11.09
CA ILE A 72 -1.62 3.83 -11.50
C ILE A 72 -2.35 4.92 -12.30
N PRO A 73 -2.31 6.20 -11.88
CA PRO A 73 -2.90 7.28 -12.65
C PRO A 73 -2.37 7.29 -14.09
N PRO A 74 -3.22 7.43 -15.12
CA PRO A 74 -2.81 7.31 -16.52
C PRO A 74 -1.64 8.21 -16.91
N HIS A 75 -1.56 9.42 -16.34
CA HIS A 75 -0.49 10.38 -16.59
C HIS A 75 0.85 9.98 -15.95
N LEU A 76 0.85 9.12 -14.93
CA LEU A 76 2.07 8.57 -14.31
C LEU A 76 2.55 7.29 -14.99
N ASN A 77 1.71 6.67 -15.82
CA ASN A 77 2.08 5.48 -16.60
C ASN A 77 3.04 5.80 -17.76
N ASN A 78 3.09 7.08 -18.19
CA ASN A 78 3.91 7.53 -19.31
C ASN A 78 5.33 7.97 -18.91
N ALA A 79 5.71 7.88 -17.64
CA ALA A 79 7.07 8.21 -17.18
C ALA A 79 8.11 7.09 -17.45
N LYS A 80 7.77 6.11 -18.31
CA LYS A 80 8.65 5.01 -18.74
C LYS A 80 9.04 5.08 -20.22
N GLN A 81 8.88 6.22 -20.89
CA GLN A 81 9.39 6.43 -22.25
C GLN A 81 10.66 7.27 -22.23
#